data_AF-A0A086A8S3-F1
#
_entry.id   AF-A0A086A8S3-F1
#
_cell.length_a   1.000
_cell.length_b   1.000
_cell.length_c   1.000
_cell.angle_alpha   90.00
_cell.angle_beta   90.00
_cell.angle_gamma   90.00
#
_symmetry.space_group_name_H-M   'P 1'
#
loop_
_entity.id
_entity.type
_entity.pdbx_description
1 polymer ?
#
loop_
_entity_poly.entity_id
_entity_poly.type
_entity_poly.pdbx_seq_one_letter_code
_entity_poly.pdbx_strand_id
1 'polypeptide(L)'
;MQKSNKSIAGYHLLMILSSVDGEFAPEEGMLVQQYLADEFPFKMNLDDELETIALLKPEEWNAHFEFHANCFHDDSTEQERKKFAQFAKTLIKADNKVTDEEHTYYKHLKNIWNLE
;
A
#
# COMPACT_ATOMS: atom_id res chain seq x y z
N MET A 1 14.87 -8.17 2.61
CA MET A 1 13.91 -7.31 3.33
C MET A 1 13.70 -7.88 4.73
N GLN A 2 13.67 -7.05 5.76
CA GLN A 2 13.32 -7.46 7.12
C GLN A 2 11.79 -7.45 7.28
N LYS A 3 11.22 -8.33 8.11
CA LYS A 3 9.78 -8.34 8.36
C LYS A 3 9.35 -6.97 8.91
N SER A 4 8.47 -6.27 8.18
CA SER A 4 7.81 -5.05 8.63
C SER A 4 6.57 -5.40 9.45
N ASN A 5 6.19 -4.55 10.42
CA ASN A 5 4.89 -4.70 11.08
C ASN A 5 3.73 -4.41 10.10
N LYS A 6 2.51 -4.82 10.46
CA LYS A 6 1.29 -4.63 9.66
C LYS A 6 1.12 -3.19 9.14
N SER A 7 1.27 -2.19 10.02
CA SER A 7 1.00 -0.79 9.68
C SER A 7 2.04 -0.20 8.72
N ILE A 8 3.33 -0.55 8.90
CA ILE A 8 4.39 -0.18 7.95
C ILE A 8 4.16 -0.91 6.61
N ALA A 9 3.85 -2.21 6.64
CA ALA A 9 3.55 -2.96 5.43
C ALA A 9 2.39 -2.32 4.63
N GLY A 10 1.33 -1.91 5.32
CA GLY A 10 0.21 -1.20 4.70
C GLY A 10 0.63 0.12 4.07
N TYR A 11 1.51 0.88 4.72
CA TYR A 11 2.08 2.10 4.15
C TYR A 11 2.81 1.85 2.82
N HIS A 12 3.71 0.84 2.76
CA HIS A 12 4.39 0.50 1.50
C HIS A 12 3.40 0.08 0.39
N LEU A 13 2.38 -0.69 0.73
CA LEU A 13 1.36 -1.12 -0.24
C LEU A 13 0.61 0.06 -0.82
N LEU A 14 0.19 1.03 0.01
CA LEU A 14 -0.52 2.21 -0.44
C LEU A 14 0.39 3.13 -1.26
N MET A 15 1.64 3.31 -0.85
CA MET A 15 2.61 4.10 -1.60
C MET A 15 2.85 3.54 -3.00
N ILE A 16 3.05 2.23 -3.14
CA ILE A 16 3.21 1.60 -4.45
C ILE A 16 1.93 1.74 -5.27
N LEU A 17 0.76 1.44 -4.69
CA LEU A 17 -0.52 1.55 -5.40
C LEU A 17 -0.76 2.95 -5.97
N SER A 18 -0.40 4.01 -5.22
CA SER A 18 -0.59 5.40 -5.62
C SER A 18 0.53 5.98 -6.48
N SER A 19 1.56 5.19 -6.82
CA SER A 19 2.68 5.66 -7.66
C SER A 19 3.01 4.74 -8.82
N VAL A 20 2.24 3.66 -9.01
CA VAL A 20 2.60 2.57 -9.93
C VAL A 20 2.47 2.98 -11.41
N ASP A 21 1.63 3.96 -11.71
CA ASP A 21 1.47 4.55 -13.04
C ASP A 21 2.48 5.67 -13.33
N GLY A 22 3.32 6.02 -12.34
CA GLY A 22 4.31 7.09 -12.42
C GLY A 22 3.77 8.48 -12.06
N GLU A 23 2.50 8.60 -11.68
CA GLU A 23 1.89 9.81 -11.13
C GLU A 23 1.57 9.57 -9.65
N PHE A 24 1.53 10.63 -8.83
CA PHE A 24 1.08 10.54 -7.44
C PHE A 24 0.14 11.69 -7.18
N ALA A 25 -1.16 11.43 -7.20
CA ALA A 25 -2.15 12.50 -7.14
C ALA A 25 -2.26 13.07 -5.71
N PRO A 26 -2.50 14.39 -5.55
CA PRO A 26 -2.72 14.99 -4.23
C PRO A 26 -3.82 14.30 -3.43
N GLU A 27 -4.90 13.87 -4.09
CA GLU A 27 -6.05 13.19 -3.50
C GLU A 27 -5.68 11.82 -2.90
N GLU A 28 -4.81 11.07 -3.59
CA GLU A 28 -4.28 9.81 -3.08
C GLU A 28 -3.34 10.03 -1.90
N GLY A 29 -2.47 11.06 -2.01
CA GLY A 29 -1.58 11.46 -0.94
C GLY A 29 -2.33 11.81 0.35
N MET A 30 -3.50 12.45 0.27
CA MET A 30 -4.35 12.71 1.43
C MET A 30 -4.83 11.43 2.11
N LEU A 31 -5.17 10.39 1.35
CA LEU A 31 -5.57 9.10 1.90
C LEU A 31 -4.39 8.35 2.51
N VAL A 32 -3.20 8.39 1.91
CA VAL A 32 -1.99 7.85 2.54
C VAL A 32 -1.73 8.54 3.89
N GLN A 33 -1.84 9.87 3.96
CA GLN A 33 -1.69 10.61 5.21
C GLN A 33 -2.76 10.23 6.24
N GLN A 34 -4.01 10.01 5.80
CA GLN A 34 -5.08 9.53 6.68
C GLN A 34 -4.75 8.15 7.26
N TYR A 35 -4.29 7.21 6.43
CA TYR A 35 -3.89 5.88 6.89
C TYR A 35 -2.80 5.96 7.96
N LEU A 36 -1.78 6.81 7.75
CA LEU A 36 -0.72 7.02 8.73
C LEU A 36 -1.26 7.60 10.06
N ALA A 37 -2.17 8.57 10.00
CA ALA A 37 -2.77 9.15 11.20
C ALA A 37 -3.64 8.16 11.98
N ASP A 38 -4.34 7.27 11.28
CA ASP A 38 -5.22 6.26 11.88
C ASP A 38 -4.41 5.11 12.53
N GLU A 39 -3.32 4.67 11.89
CA GLU A 39 -2.50 3.55 12.36
C GLU A 39 -1.42 3.97 13.37
N PHE A 40 -0.92 5.20 13.29
CA PHE A 40 0.14 5.71 14.16
C PHE A 40 -0.37 6.86 15.03
N PRO A 41 -0.84 6.59 16.26
CA PRO A 41 -1.34 7.63 17.18
C PRO A 41 -0.27 8.60 17.68
N PHE A 42 1.00 8.36 17.35
CA PHE A 42 2.14 9.20 17.68
C PHE A 42 3.01 9.39 16.42
N LYS A 43 3.81 10.46 16.38
CA LYS A 43 4.77 10.69 15.29
C LYS A 43 5.75 9.50 15.19
N MET A 44 5.59 8.69 14.15
CA MET A 44 6.57 7.71 13.73
C MET A 44 7.51 8.36 12.72
N ASN A 45 8.80 8.07 12.83
CA ASN A 45 9.75 8.42 11.77
C ASN A 45 9.64 7.34 10.67
N LEU A 46 9.25 7.74 9.46
CA LEU A 46 9.12 6.89 8.29
C LEU A 46 10.10 7.30 7.17
N ASP A 47 11.09 8.14 7.48
CA ASP A 47 12.07 8.62 6.51
C ASP A 47 12.81 7.46 5.84
N ASP A 48 13.23 6.46 6.62
CA ASP A 48 13.92 5.26 6.12
C ASP A 48 13.03 4.44 5.16
N GLU A 49 11.73 4.35 5.46
CA GLU A 49 10.77 3.59 4.64
C GLU A 49 10.46 4.34 3.33
N LEU A 50 10.34 5.67 3.42
CA LEU A 50 10.16 6.53 2.25
C LEU A 50 11.39 6.49 1.34
N GLU A 51 12.60 6.55 1.91
CA GLU A 51 13.85 6.40 1.16
C GLU A 51 13.92 5.03 0.48
N THR A 52 13.53 3.97 1.18
CA THR A 52 13.47 2.62 0.60
C THR A 52 12.55 2.58 -0.62
N ILE A 53 11.34 3.13 -0.53
CA ILE A 53 10.38 3.15 -1.64
C ILE A 53 10.92 4.01 -2.80
N ALA A 54 11.48 5.19 -2.50
CA ALA A 54 11.98 6.11 -3.50
C ALA A 54 13.17 5.56 -4.30
N LEU A 55 13.95 4.64 -3.71
CA LEU A 55 15.08 3.99 -4.36
C LEU A 55 14.72 2.72 -5.14
N LEU A 56 13.48 2.23 -5.03
CA LEU A 56 13.04 1.04 -5.75
C LEU A 56 12.97 1.31 -7.26
N LYS A 57 13.53 0.38 -8.03
CA LYS A 57 13.34 0.37 -9.48
C LYS A 57 11.99 -0.26 -9.85
N PRO A 58 11.39 0.09 -10.99
CA PRO A 58 10.12 -0.49 -11.43
C PRO A 58 10.11 -2.02 -11.45
N GLU A 59 11.24 -2.66 -11.82
CA GLU A 59 11.38 -4.12 -11.82
C GLU A 59 11.35 -4.74 -10.41
N GLU A 60 11.60 -3.97 -9.36
CA GLU A 60 11.61 -4.42 -7.96
C GLU A 60 10.24 -4.21 -7.28
N TRP A 61 9.36 -3.39 -7.87
CA TRP A 61 8.08 -3.02 -7.26
C TRP A 61 7.18 -4.21 -6.96
N ASN A 62 7.05 -5.17 -7.89
CA ASN A 62 6.18 -6.32 -7.67
C ASN A 62 6.70 -7.20 -6.51
N ALA A 63 8.00 -7.45 -6.45
CA ALA A 63 8.60 -8.25 -5.39
C ALA A 63 8.48 -7.55 -4.03
N HIS A 64 8.68 -6.22 -3.99
CA HIS A 64 8.49 -5.41 -2.78
C HIS A 64 7.03 -5.44 -2.32
N PHE A 65 6.10 -5.25 -3.26
CA PHE A 65 4.66 -5.26 -3.00
C PHE A 65 4.20 -6.62 -2.46
N GLU A 66 4.60 -7.73 -3.08
CA GLU A 66 4.29 -9.08 -2.61
C GLU A 66 4.85 -9.34 -1.21
N PHE A 67 6.08 -8.89 -0.93
CA PHE A 67 6.69 -9.05 0.38
C PHE A 67 5.87 -8.35 1.48
N HIS A 68 5.51 -7.08 1.27
CA HIS A 68 4.71 -6.33 2.26
C HIS A 68 3.26 -6.82 2.31
N ALA A 69 2.69 -7.30 1.21
CA ALA A 69 1.37 -7.93 1.22
C ALA A 69 1.36 -9.17 2.13
N ASN A 70 2.41 -10.00 2.05
CA ASN A 70 2.56 -11.15 2.95
C ASN A 70 2.83 -10.73 4.40
N CYS A 71 3.68 -9.74 4.64
CA CYS A 71 3.91 -9.22 6.00
C CYS A 71 2.61 -8.70 6.64
N PHE A 72 1.81 -7.93 5.89
CA PHE A 72 0.51 -7.47 6.34
C PHE A 72 -0.42 -8.65 6.61
N HIS A 73 -0.46 -9.64 5.72
CA HIS A 73 -1.29 -10.82 5.86
C HIS A 73 -1.00 -11.59 7.16
N ASP A 74 0.28 -11.81 7.46
CA ASP A 74 0.74 -12.57 8.62
C ASP A 74 0.38 -11.91 9.95
N ASP A 75 0.33 -10.58 9.98
CA ASP A 75 0.07 -9.79 11.19
C ASP A 75 -1.35 -9.20 11.24
N SER A 76 -2.26 -9.63 10.36
CA SER A 76 -3.64 -9.15 10.29
C SER A 76 -4.69 -10.25 10.37
N THR A 77 -5.87 -9.87 10.84
CA THR A 77 -7.09 -10.67 10.70
C THR A 77 -7.68 -10.51 9.29
N GLU A 78 -8.50 -11.47 8.87
CA GLU A 78 -9.23 -11.37 7.59
C GLU A 78 -10.11 -10.11 7.51
N GLN A 79 -10.72 -9.71 8.63
CA GLN A 79 -11.53 -8.49 8.69
C GLN A 79 -10.69 -7.23 8.45
N GLU A 80 -9.48 -7.16 9.02
CA GLU A 80 -8.55 -6.06 8.77
C GLU A 80 -8.09 -6.05 7.31
N ARG A 81 -7.80 -7.22 6.71
CA ARG A 81 -7.48 -7.30 5.28
C ARG A 81 -8.62 -6.81 4.38
N LYS A 82 -9.86 -7.19 4.68
CA LYS A 82 -11.04 -6.70 3.94
C LYS A 82 -11.20 -5.18 4.08
N LYS A 83 -11.01 -4.63 5.27
CA LYS A 83 -11.03 -3.18 5.50
C LYS A 83 -9.93 -2.48 4.73
N PHE A 84 -8.70 -3.00 4.78
CA PHE A 84 -7.56 -2.44 4.06
C PHE A 84 -7.78 -2.50 2.54
N ALA A 85 -8.24 -3.63 2.00
CA ALA A 85 -8.55 -3.76 0.58
C ALA A 85 -9.63 -2.75 0.14
N GLN A 86 -10.65 -2.54 0.97
CA GLN A 86 -11.66 -1.52 0.68
C GLN A 86 -11.08 -0.10 0.74
N PHE A 87 -10.14 0.16 1.64
CA PHE A 87 -9.41 1.44 1.71
C PHE A 87 -8.52 1.65 0.48
N ALA A 88 -7.73 0.64 0.09
CA ALA A 88 -6.90 0.65 -1.11
C ALA A 88 -7.73 0.86 -2.38
N LYS A 89 -8.94 0.30 -2.45
CA LYS A 89 -9.88 0.56 -3.55
C LYS A 89 -10.36 2.01 -3.59
N THR A 90 -10.51 2.65 -2.44
CA THR A 90 -10.84 4.09 -2.35
C THR A 90 -9.65 4.94 -2.76
N LEU A 91 -8.42 4.52 -2.41
CA LEU A 91 -7.16 5.17 -2.80
C LEU A 91 -7.04 5.30 -4.32
N ILE A 92 -7.00 4.17 -5.04
CA ILE A 92 -6.84 4.13 -6.52
C ILE A 92 -8.00 4.75 -7.30
N LYS A 93 -9.02 5.28 -6.60
CA LYS A 93 -10.19 5.94 -7.21
C LYS A 93 -10.28 7.42 -6.83
N ALA A 94 -9.37 7.92 -6.01
CA ALA A 94 -9.48 9.22 -5.36
C ALA A 94 -9.43 10.37 -6.38
N ASP A 95 -8.64 10.24 -7.43
CA ASP A 95 -8.50 11.21 -8.52
C ASP A 95 -9.53 11.01 -9.67
N ASN A 96 -10.42 10.01 -9.53
CA ASN A 96 -11.39 9.55 -10.54
C ASN A 96 -10.80 8.93 -11.82
N LYS A 97 -9.53 8.52 -11.81
CA LYS A 97 -8.91 7.73 -12.87
C LYS A 97 -8.32 6.47 -12.24
N VAL A 98 -8.62 5.31 -12.81
CA VAL A 98 -7.96 4.06 -12.40
C VAL A 98 -7.22 3.56 -13.62
N THR A 99 -5.90 3.54 -13.54
CA THR A 99 -5.01 3.00 -14.57
C THR A 99 -5.03 1.46 -14.56
N ASP A 100 -4.54 0.86 -15.64
CA ASP A 100 -4.45 -0.59 -15.74
C ASP A 100 -3.42 -1.16 -14.74
N GLU A 101 -2.36 -0.41 -14.46
CA GLU A 101 -1.31 -0.72 -13.50
C GLU A 101 -1.87 -0.75 -12.07
N GLU A 102 -2.56 0.30 -11.62
CA GLU A 102 -3.19 0.35 -10.30
C GLU A 102 -4.20 -0.79 -10.10
N HIS A 103 -5.04 -1.03 -11.11
CA HIS A 103 -6.02 -2.10 -11.06
C HIS A 103 -5.37 -3.49 -11.01
N THR A 104 -4.24 -3.65 -11.70
CA THR A 104 -3.46 -4.90 -11.69
C THR A 104 -2.88 -5.17 -10.30
N TYR A 105 -2.23 -4.18 -9.67
CA TYR A 105 -1.69 -4.32 -8.33
C TYR A 105 -2.79 -4.50 -7.27
N TYR A 106 -3.92 -3.82 -7.42
CA TYR A 106 -5.07 -3.99 -6.54
C TYR A 106 -5.64 -5.42 -6.62
N LYS A 107 -5.80 -5.96 -7.84
CA LYS A 107 -6.20 -7.37 -8.02
C LYS A 107 -5.17 -8.33 -7.47
N HIS A 108 -3.89 -8.04 -7.66
CA HIS A 108 -2.80 -8.85 -7.14
C HIS A 108 -2.85 -8.94 -5.62
N LEU A 109 -3.06 -7.81 -4.93
CA LEU A 109 -3.26 -7.76 -3.48
C LEU A 109 -4.40 -8.67 -3.01
N LYS A 110 -5.56 -8.57 -3.68
CA LYS A 110 -6.72 -9.43 -3.37
C LYS A 110 -6.39 -10.90 -3.56
N ASN A 111 -5.66 -11.25 -4.62
CA ASN A 111 -5.27 -12.64 -4.89
C ASN A 111 -4.34 -13.18 -3.81
N ILE A 112 -3.32 -12.42 -3.40
CA ILE A 112 -2.39 -12.80 -2.33
C ILE A 112 -3.14 -13.08 -1.02
N TRP A 113 -4.16 -12.27 -0.73
CA TRP A 113 -4.97 -12.40 0.49
C TRP A 113 -6.18 -13.33 0.36
N ASN A 114 -6.35 -13.97 -0.80
CA ASN A 114 -7.49 -14.80 -1.14
C ASN A 114 -8.84 -14.12 -0.85
N LEU A 115 -8.97 -12.86 -1.26
CA LEU A 115 -10.19 -12.05 -1.12
C LEU A 115 -10.99 -12.06 -2.44
N GLU A 116 -12.25 -12.49 -2.38
CA GLU A 116 -13.19 -12.50 -3.51
C GLU A 116 -13.53 -11.11 -4.05
#